data_AF-A0AA39MM84-F1
#
_entry.id   AF-A0AA39MM84-F1
#
_cell.length_a   1.000
_cell.length_b   1.000
_cell.length_c   1.000
_cell.angle_alpha   90.00
_cell.angle_beta   90.00
_cell.angle_gamma   90.00
#
_symmetry.space_group_name_H-M   'P 1'
#
loop_
_entity.id
_entity.type
_entity.pdbx_description
1 polymer ?
#
loop_
_entity_poly.entity_id
_entity_poly.type
_entity_poly.pdbx_seq_one_letter_code
_entity_poly.pdbx_strand_id
1 'polypeptide(L)'
;MTSRFEYSSSHIPIIKPCCDPFTPCDFTEYEFMARTYIQSNEALLPSKHVACLSLGFKDPLVRDWFMADMTRLCSLTLTNFLSELRAAFLPRDWDRKMKDSILATYQGVDEPVIVWITRLRSKNTFLRNT
;
A
#
# COMPACT_ATOMS: atom_id res chain seq x y z
N MET A 1 10.04 3.22 -15.03
CA MET A 1 8.80 3.31 -14.24
C MET A 1 8.95 4.45 -13.26
N THR A 2 8.10 5.47 -13.38
CA THR A 2 8.06 6.60 -12.45
C THR A 2 7.46 6.10 -11.14
N SER A 3 8.09 6.37 -9.99
CA SER A 3 7.54 5.93 -8.69
C SER A 3 6.14 6.53 -8.48
N ARG A 4 5.14 5.68 -8.15
CA ARG A 4 3.76 6.09 -7.83
C ARG A 4 3.72 6.98 -6.59
N PHE A 5 4.71 6.83 -5.71
CA PHE A 5 4.79 7.55 -4.45
C PHE A 5 5.96 8.52 -4.42
N GLU A 6 5.77 9.63 -3.71
CA GLU A 6 6.87 10.49 -3.26
C GLU A 6 7.00 10.38 -1.75
N TYR A 7 8.23 10.20 -1.27
CA TYR A 7 8.50 10.02 0.14
C TYR A 7 9.76 10.74 0.59
N SER A 8 9.64 11.37 1.76
CA SER A 8 10.74 11.71 2.67
C SER A 8 10.22 11.43 4.08
N SER A 9 11.05 10.93 4.99
CA SER A 9 10.61 10.54 6.35
C SER A 9 10.01 11.68 7.18
N SER A 10 10.27 12.92 6.79
CA SER A 10 9.71 14.14 7.36
C SER A 10 8.47 14.68 6.63
N HIS A 11 8.08 14.08 5.51
CA HIS A 11 7.01 14.59 4.64
C HIS A 11 5.84 13.61 4.55
N ILE A 12 4.65 14.16 4.36
CA ILE A 12 3.42 13.39 4.17
C ILE A 12 3.60 12.49 2.92
N PRO A 13 3.28 11.19 3.01
CA PRO A 13 3.30 10.28 1.87
C PRO A 13 2.39 10.78 0.74
N ILE A 14 2.96 10.97 -0.46
CA ILE A 14 2.19 11.45 -1.62
C ILE A 14 1.82 10.29 -2.53
N ILE A 15 0.55 10.19 -2.88
CA ILE A 15 0.06 9.31 -3.96
C ILE A 15 -0.09 10.16 -5.22
N LYS A 16 0.78 9.96 -6.21
CA LYS A 16 0.78 10.72 -7.46
C LYS A 16 -0.31 10.22 -8.42
N PRO A 17 -0.83 11.08 -9.31
CA PRO A 17 -1.65 10.65 -10.43
C PRO A 17 -0.93 9.55 -11.21
N CYS A 18 -1.60 8.41 -11.40
CA CYS A 18 -1.05 7.30 -12.16
C CYS A 18 -2.15 6.60 -12.97
N CYS A 19 -1.85 6.32 -14.24
CA CYS A 19 -2.78 5.63 -15.13
C CYS A 19 -2.80 4.10 -14.91
N ASP A 20 -1.75 3.56 -14.29
CA ASP A 20 -1.66 2.12 -14.03
C ASP A 20 -2.54 1.73 -12.82
N PRO A 21 -3.10 0.51 -12.79
CA PRO A 21 -3.79 -0.01 -11.61
C PRO A 21 -2.84 -0.12 -10.41
N PHE A 22 -3.38 0.01 -9.19
CA PHE A 22 -2.62 -0.28 -7.98
C PHE A 22 -2.25 -1.77 -7.91
N THR A 23 -1.07 -2.03 -7.37
CA THR A 23 -0.54 -3.37 -7.11
C THR A 23 -0.44 -3.63 -5.60
N PRO A 24 -0.34 -4.90 -5.17
CA PRO A 24 -0.07 -5.21 -3.75
C PRO A 24 1.24 -4.62 -3.23
N CYS A 25 2.23 -4.45 -4.10
CA CYS A 25 3.48 -3.78 -3.76
C CYS A 25 3.24 -2.32 -3.43
N ASP A 26 2.41 -1.62 -4.22
CA ASP A 26 2.09 -0.22 -3.99
C ASP A 26 1.49 0.01 -2.59
N PHE A 27 0.58 -0.87 -2.16
CA PHE A 27 -0.01 -0.78 -0.82
C PHE A 27 0.96 -1.10 0.31
N THR A 28 1.87 -2.04 0.09
CA THR A 28 2.91 -2.37 1.07
C THR A 28 3.85 -1.18 1.27
N GLU A 29 4.24 -0.52 0.18
CA GLU A 29 5.09 0.68 0.21
C GLU A 29 4.37 1.86 0.87
N TYR A 30 3.12 2.13 0.47
CA TYR A 30 2.33 3.21 1.05
C TYR A 30 2.06 3.00 2.55
N GLU A 31 1.72 1.78 2.98
CA GLU A 31 1.55 1.44 4.40
C GLU A 31 2.83 1.73 5.20
N PHE A 32 3.98 1.32 4.68
CA PHE A 32 5.27 1.60 5.32
C PHE A 32 5.48 3.12 5.48
N MET A 33 5.32 3.88 4.39
CA MET A 33 5.47 5.34 4.39
C MET A 33 4.50 6.03 5.36
N ALA A 34 3.23 5.63 5.38
CA ALA A 34 2.21 6.17 6.26
C ALA A 34 2.53 5.93 7.74
N ARG A 35 2.95 4.70 8.08
CA ARG A 35 3.34 4.36 9.44
C ARG A 35 4.58 5.13 9.89
N THR A 36 5.61 5.23 9.04
CA THR A 36 6.82 5.97 9.38
C THR A 36 6.57 7.46 9.56
N TYR A 37 5.75 8.07 8.68
CA TYR A 37 5.36 9.47 8.82
C TYR A 37 4.61 9.72 10.13
N ILE A 38 3.65 8.86 10.49
CA ILE A 38 2.90 9.03 11.73
C ILE A 38 3.81 8.85 12.95
N GLN A 39 4.72 7.87 12.92
CA GLN A 39 5.68 7.64 13.99
C GLN A 39 6.68 8.80 14.14
N SER A 40 7.06 9.47 13.06
CA SER A 40 7.94 10.65 13.11
C SER A 40 7.23 11.92 13.59
N ASN A 41 5.89 11.90 13.67
CA ASN A 41 5.06 13.02 14.11
C ASN A 41 4.33 12.67 15.42
N GLU A 42 5.08 12.54 16.52
CA GLU A 42 4.55 12.10 17.84
C GLU A 42 3.41 12.98 18.38
N ALA A 43 3.36 14.27 18.00
CA ALA A 43 2.29 15.18 18.40
C ALA A 43 0.95 14.92 17.68
N LEU A 44 0.93 14.09 16.63
CA LEU A 44 -0.25 13.83 15.83
C LEU A 44 -1.18 12.83 16.52
N LEU A 45 -2.34 13.33 16.95
CA LEU A 45 -3.38 12.52 17.59
C LEU A 45 -3.85 11.38 16.67
N PRO A 46 -4.12 10.17 17.21
CA PRO A 46 -4.63 9.04 16.43
C PRO A 46 -5.86 9.34 15.58
N SER A 47 -6.78 10.16 16.09
CA SER A 47 -7.99 10.60 15.38
C SER A 47 -7.73 11.55 14.21
N LYS A 48 -6.50 12.02 14.04
CA LYS A 48 -6.08 12.93 12.96
C LYS A 48 -5.17 12.24 11.94
N HIS A 49 -4.76 10.99 12.16
CA HIS A 49 -3.86 10.25 11.28
C HIS A 49 -4.37 10.21 9.83
N VAL A 50 -5.59 9.74 9.62
CA VAL A 50 -6.18 9.59 8.28
C VAL A 50 -6.38 10.95 7.61
N ALA A 51 -6.92 11.93 8.34
CA ALA A 51 -7.13 13.29 7.84
C ALA A 51 -5.81 13.97 7.45
N CYS A 52 -4.71 13.66 8.14
CA CYS A 52 -3.39 14.20 7.81
C CYS A 52 -2.81 13.52 6.56
N LEU A 53 -2.92 12.21 6.44
CA LEU A 53 -2.48 11.46 5.26
C LEU A 53 -3.21 11.90 3.98
N SER A 54 -4.49 12.27 4.08
CA SER A 54 -5.27 12.66 2.90
C SER A 54 -4.78 13.93 2.21
N LEU A 55 -4.00 14.76 2.91
CA LEU A 55 -3.30 15.91 2.32
C LEU A 55 -2.30 15.49 1.23
N GLY A 56 -1.86 14.22 1.24
CA GLY A 56 -0.97 13.63 0.22
C GLY A 56 -1.68 12.99 -0.97
N PHE A 57 -3.02 12.97 -1.01
CA PHE A 57 -3.79 12.34 -2.10
C PHE A 57 -3.85 13.26 -3.33
N LYS A 58 -2.86 13.14 -4.22
CA LYS A 58 -2.82 13.88 -5.49
C LYS A 58 -3.47 13.11 -6.64
N ASP A 59 -3.55 11.79 -6.54
CA ASP A 59 -4.28 10.97 -7.50
C ASP A 59 -5.80 11.29 -7.48
N PRO A 60 -6.41 11.64 -8.63
CA PRO A 60 -7.82 12.04 -8.67
C PRO A 60 -8.78 10.94 -8.21
N LEU A 61 -8.50 9.66 -8.50
CA LEU A 61 -9.38 8.55 -8.12
C LEU A 61 -9.34 8.31 -6.61
N VAL A 62 -8.13 8.33 -6.02
CA VAL A 62 -7.97 8.21 -4.57
C VAL A 62 -8.62 9.38 -3.84
N ARG A 63 -8.44 10.60 -4.36
CA ARG A 63 -9.03 11.79 -3.78
C ARG A 63 -10.56 11.77 -3.84
N ASP A 64 -11.14 11.42 -4.98
CA ASP A 64 -12.60 11.34 -5.15
C ASP A 64 -13.20 10.28 -4.22
N TRP A 65 -12.64 9.07 -4.21
CA TRP A 65 -13.02 8.00 -3.28
C TRP A 65 -12.97 8.44 -1.82
N PHE A 66 -11.91 9.14 -1.42
CA PHE A 66 -11.77 9.64 -0.06
C PHE A 66 -12.81 10.73 0.27
N MET A 67 -13.01 11.69 -0.64
CA MET A 67 -13.94 12.81 -0.44
C MET A 67 -15.38 12.34 -0.35
N ALA A 68 -15.76 11.30 -1.09
CA ALA A 68 -17.11 10.73 -1.08
C ALA A 68 -17.54 10.22 0.31
N ASP A 69 -16.59 9.83 1.17
CA ASP A 69 -16.86 9.23 2.48
C ASP A 69 -15.89 9.73 3.57
N MET A 70 -15.44 10.97 3.42
CA MET A 70 -14.35 11.55 4.21
C MET A 70 -14.61 11.46 5.71
N THR A 71 -15.84 11.74 6.16
CA THR A 71 -16.20 11.74 7.58
C THR A 71 -16.04 10.35 8.20
N ARG A 72 -16.49 9.30 7.52
CA ARG A 72 -16.35 7.92 8.00
C ARG A 72 -14.89 7.49 7.93
N LEU A 73 -14.21 7.72 6.82
CA LEU A 73 -12.80 7.34 6.64
C LEU A 73 -11.89 8.01 7.67
N CYS A 74 -12.11 9.29 7.99
CA CYS A 74 -11.36 10.01 9.03
C CYS A 74 -11.58 9.46 10.44
N SER A 75 -12.69 8.76 10.68
CA SER A 75 -13.00 8.17 12.00
C SER A 75 -12.30 6.81 12.22
N LEU A 76 -11.75 6.22 11.16
CA LEU A 76 -11.10 4.92 11.23
C LEU A 76 -9.74 5.01 11.92
N THR A 77 -9.33 3.89 12.54
CA THR A 77 -7.93 3.70 12.90
C THR A 77 -7.09 3.62 11.64
N LEU A 78 -5.80 3.95 11.73
CA LEU A 78 -4.87 3.85 10.60
C LEU A 78 -4.92 2.47 9.92
N THR A 79 -4.93 1.39 10.73
CA THR A 79 -4.98 0.02 10.21
C THR A 79 -6.27 -0.25 9.43
N ASN A 80 -7.42 0.16 9.95
CA ASN A 80 -8.70 -0.04 9.27
C ASN A 80 -8.78 0.79 7.99
N PHE A 81 -8.31 2.04 8.03
CA PHE A 81 -8.22 2.90 6.85
C PHE A 81 -7.36 2.28 5.74
N LEU A 82 -6.15 1.80 6.08
CA LEU A 82 -5.25 1.18 5.09
C LEU A 82 -5.86 -0.12 4.49
N SER A 83 -6.60 -0.89 5.30
CA SER A 83 -7.34 -2.06 4.83
C SER A 83 -8.43 -1.68 3.82
N GLU A 84 -9.22 -0.65 4.12
CA GLU A 84 -10.25 -0.15 3.19
C GLU A 84 -9.66 0.45 1.92
N LEU A 85 -8.59 1.24 2.03
CA LEU A 85 -7.88 1.79 0.88
C LEU A 85 -7.39 0.66 -0.03
N ARG A 86 -6.78 -0.38 0.54
CA ARG A 86 -6.35 -1.56 -0.21
C ARG A 86 -7.51 -2.27 -0.90
N ALA A 87 -8.62 -2.46 -0.19
CA ALA A 87 -9.81 -3.14 -0.72
C ALA A 87 -10.53 -2.33 -1.82
N ALA A 88 -10.46 -1.00 -1.77
CA ALA A 88 -11.08 -0.12 -2.75
C ALA A 88 -10.38 -0.17 -4.12
N PHE A 89 -9.05 -0.37 -4.13
CA PHE A 89 -8.22 -0.21 -5.32
C PHE A 89 -7.57 -1.49 -5.85
N LEU A 90 -7.47 -2.56 -5.03
CA LEU A 90 -7.05 -3.86 -5.54
C LEU A 90 -8.21 -4.65 -6.15
N PRO A 91 -8.00 -5.38 -7.25
CA PRO A 91 -8.99 -6.30 -7.81
C PRO A 91 -9.43 -7.34 -6.77
N ARG A 92 -10.72 -7.68 -6.68
CA ARG A 92 -11.24 -8.62 -5.64
C ARG A 92 -10.50 -9.96 -5.52
N ASP A 93 -9.89 -10.44 -6.61
CA ASP A 93 -9.17 -11.72 -6.66
C ASP A 93 -7.64 -11.57 -6.70
N TRP A 94 -7.12 -10.40 -6.30
CA TRP A 94 -5.70 -10.10 -6.32
C TRP A 94 -4.88 -11.07 -5.46
N ASP A 95 -5.41 -11.49 -4.31
CA ASP A 95 -4.72 -12.35 -3.35
C ASP A 95 -4.62 -13.78 -3.89
N ARG A 96 -5.71 -14.28 -4.49
CA ARG A 96 -5.75 -15.56 -5.19
C ARG A 96 -4.75 -15.58 -6.34
N LYS A 97 -4.77 -14.56 -7.21
CA LYS A 97 -3.81 -14.43 -8.32
C LYS A 97 -2.36 -14.39 -7.83
N MET A 98 -2.10 -13.74 -6.70
CA MET A 98 -0.77 -13.70 -6.10
C MET A 98 -0.35 -15.07 -5.55
N LYS A 99 -1.25 -15.79 -4.84
CA LYS A 99 -1.03 -17.16 -4.37
C LYS A 99 -0.75 -18.11 -5.54
N ASP A 100 -1.57 -18.05 -6.58
CA ASP A 100 -1.38 -18.84 -7.81
C ASP A 100 -0.03 -18.53 -8.47
N SER A 101 0.35 -17.24 -8.53
CA SER A 101 1.66 -16.83 -9.06
C SER A 101 2.82 -17.36 -8.22
N ILE A 102 2.68 -17.46 -6.90
CA ILE A 102 3.71 -18.04 -6.01
C ILE A 102 3.81 -19.54 -6.26
N LEU A 103 2.68 -20.25 -6.29
CA LEU A 103 2.63 -21.70 -6.51
C LEU A 103 3.14 -22.12 -7.90
N ALA A 104 2.96 -21.26 -8.91
CA ALA A 104 3.46 -21.49 -10.25
C ALA A 104 4.96 -21.21 -10.44
N THR A 105 5.65 -20.68 -9.42
CA THR A 105 7.10 -20.44 -9.53
C THR A 105 7.91 -21.73 -9.35
N TYR A 106 8.99 -21.82 -10.09
CA TYR A 106 9.99 -22.88 -10.00
C TYR A 106 11.39 -22.25 -10.00
N GLN A 107 12.37 -23.01 -9.52
CA GLN A 107 13.79 -22.65 -9.61
C GLN A 107 14.21 -22.66 -11.09
N GLY A 108 14.78 -21.55 -11.58
CA GLY A 108 15.37 -21.50 -12.92
C GLY A 108 16.57 -22.44 -13.08
N VAL A 109 16.86 -22.87 -14.31
CA VAL A 109 17.94 -23.84 -14.64
C VAL A 109 19.30 -23.43 -14.05
N ASP A 110 19.61 -22.14 -14.08
CA ASP A 110 20.86 -21.57 -13.54
C ASP A 110 20.62 -20.66 -12.31
N GLU A 111 19.43 -20.70 -11.71
CA GLU A 111 19.10 -19.88 -10.53
C GLU A 111 19.54 -20.62 -9.26
N PRO A 112 20.40 -20.04 -8.41
CA PRO A 112 20.69 -20.63 -7.11
C PRO A 112 19.41 -20.77 -6.27
N VAL A 113 19.24 -21.90 -5.59
CA VAL A 113 18.06 -22.20 -4.75
C VAL A 113 17.75 -21.05 -3.79
N ILE A 114 18.79 -20.44 -3.19
CA ILE A 114 18.62 -19.33 -2.24
C ILE A 114 18.00 -18.07 -2.89
N VAL A 115 18.30 -17.81 -4.16
CA VAL A 115 17.73 -16.69 -4.91
C VAL A 115 16.25 -16.96 -5.19
N TRP A 116 15.91 -18.18 -5.62
CA TRP A 116 14.52 -18.60 -5.81
C TRP A 116 13.70 -18.49 -4.52
N ILE A 117 14.22 -19.01 -3.40
CA ILE A 117 13.57 -18.91 -2.07
C ILE A 117 13.39 -17.44 -1.65
N THR A 118 14.38 -16.59 -1.90
CA THR A 118 14.30 -15.16 -1.57
C THR A 118 13.20 -14.47 -2.37
N ARG A 119 13.10 -14.77 -3.67
CA ARG A 119 12.03 -14.27 -4.55
C ARG A 119 10.65 -14.73 -4.09
N LEU A 120 10.50 -16.00 -3.69
CA LEU A 120 9.28 -16.54 -3.09
C LEU A 120 8.89 -15.79 -1.81
N ARG A 121 9.84 -15.64 -0.88
CA ARG A 121 9.62 -14.92 0.38
C ARG A 121 9.23 -13.47 0.14
N SER A 122 9.87 -12.80 -0.81
CA SER A 122 9.55 -11.43 -1.22
C SER A 122 8.12 -11.32 -1.76
N LYS A 123 7.66 -12.23 -2.64
CA LYS A 123 6.27 -12.22 -3.09
C LYS A 123 5.27 -12.46 -1.95
N ASN A 124 5.62 -13.33 -1.00
CA ASN A 124 4.74 -13.66 0.13
C ASN A 124 4.55 -12.47 1.08
N THR A 125 5.48 -11.50 1.14
CA THR A 125 5.27 -10.31 1.99
C THR A 125 4.07 -9.49 1.56
N PHE A 126 3.69 -9.53 0.27
CA PHE A 126 2.51 -8.86 -0.25
C PHE A 126 1.20 -9.49 0.22
N LEU A 127 1.20 -10.73 0.71
CA LEU A 127 0.03 -11.42 1.27
C LEU A 127 -0.16 -11.14 2.76
N ARG A 128 0.59 -10.22 3.36
CA ARG A 128 0.36 -9.85 4.75
C ARG A 128 -1.03 -9.23 4.92
N ASN A 129 -1.73 -9.66 5.97
CA ASN A 129 -3.09 -9.21 6.33
C ASN A 129 -4.16 -9.54 5.27
N THR A 130 -4.00 -10.65 4.54
CA THR A 130 -5.02 -11.24 3.65
C THR A 130 -5.63 -12.50 4.23
#